data_AF-A0A2E1V1U3-F1
#
_entry.id   AF-A0A2E1V1U3-F1
#
_cell.length_a   1.000
_cell.length_b   1.000
_cell.length_c   1.000
_cell.angle_alpha   90.00
_cell.angle_beta   90.00
_cell.angle_gamma   90.00
#
_symmetry.space_group_name_H-M   'P 1'
#
loop_
_entity.id
_entity.type
_entity.pdbx_description
1 polymer ?
#
loop_
_entity_poly.entity_id
_entity_poly.type
_entity_poly.pdbx_seq_one_letter_code
_entity_poly.pdbx_strand_id
1 'polypeptide(L)'
;MINNRGNITDGSSVGLPSTSAVGSAISPSAVREFLRDNPAFLSENPELLDPATGEDGPDTNVVDFAAAQSNVFRRRYESLRSNHLSLIQAGRENQSHLDGLRSVLMQLIRVSSIPAVVSTVLETYGQKFQVPFVVLGIEANRNETGEFHVDQFRRLTPGSVERLMGDFDRVLSPIAGQEAIIFVDNADEVQSCALYRLSIGMQRRPGVLAFGTTETGIFSPDQADDLISILCGAAGAALSREFDRL
;
A
#
# COMPACT_ATOMS: atom_id res chain seq x y z
N MET A 1 113.87 11.51 19.82
CA MET A 1 112.72 11.75 20.73
C MET A 1 112.02 10.41 20.97
N ILE A 2 112.18 9.87 22.19
CA ILE A 2 111.20 9.12 23.02
C ILE A 2 110.49 7.93 22.32
N ASN A 3 110.97 6.68 22.51
CA ASN A 3 110.45 5.62 23.42
C ASN A 3 109.08 5.04 22.98
N ASN A 4 108.68 3.77 23.09
CA ASN A 4 109.19 2.57 23.78
C ASN A 4 108.13 1.45 23.57
N ARG A 5 108.61 0.20 23.38
CA ARG A 5 108.08 -1.12 23.78
C ARG A 5 106.57 -1.48 23.72
N GLY A 6 106.36 -2.74 23.31
CA GLY A 6 105.68 -3.77 24.12
C GLY A 6 104.19 -3.95 23.80
N ASN A 7 103.78 -5.06 23.19
CA ASN A 7 103.62 -6.43 23.73
C ASN A 7 102.29 -6.64 24.49
N ILE A 8 101.72 -7.82 24.26
CA ILE A 8 100.79 -8.62 25.10
C ILE A 8 99.29 -8.64 24.73
N THR A 9 98.95 -9.73 24.03
CA THR A 9 97.83 -10.70 24.16
C THR A 9 96.37 -10.24 24.03
N ASP A 10 95.62 -10.75 23.05
CA ASP A 10 94.93 -12.06 22.98
C ASP A 10 93.55 -12.00 23.66
N GLY A 11 92.50 -12.40 22.93
CA GLY A 11 91.13 -12.35 23.43
C GLY A 11 90.07 -12.15 22.35
N SER A 12 89.77 -13.23 21.65
CA SER A 12 88.61 -13.43 20.79
C SER A 12 87.29 -12.91 21.40
N SER A 13 86.50 -12.18 20.61
CA SER A 13 85.05 -12.29 20.67
C SER A 13 84.43 -11.99 19.30
N VAL A 14 83.79 -13.03 18.76
CA VAL A 14 82.89 -13.00 17.62
C VAL A 14 81.67 -12.15 17.99
N GLY A 15 81.25 -11.23 17.11
CA GLY A 15 79.95 -10.56 17.25
C GLY A 15 79.69 -9.42 16.27
N LEU A 16 78.70 -9.65 15.39
CA LEU A 16 77.87 -8.70 14.62
C LEU A 16 78.38 -8.32 13.22
N PRO A 17 77.49 -8.40 12.22
CA PRO A 17 76.64 -7.23 11.97
C PRO A 17 75.23 -7.42 12.52
N SER A 18 74.78 -6.41 13.27
CA SER A 18 73.42 -6.25 13.76
C SER A 18 72.45 -6.18 12.59
N THR A 19 71.54 -7.14 12.49
CA THR A 19 70.36 -7.03 11.64
C THR A 19 69.50 -5.88 12.15
N SER A 20 69.41 -4.80 11.39
CA SER A 20 68.47 -3.72 11.64
C SER A 20 67.04 -4.25 11.43
N ALA A 21 66.33 -4.54 12.52
CA ALA A 21 64.90 -4.78 12.49
C ALA A 21 64.20 -3.46 12.15
N VAL A 22 63.71 -3.34 10.91
CA VAL A 22 62.84 -2.24 10.48
C VAL A 22 61.44 -2.54 11.01
N GLY A 23 61.06 -1.87 12.09
CA GLY A 23 59.66 -1.78 12.51
C GLY A 23 58.89 -0.98 11.46
N SER A 24 58.19 -1.68 10.57
CA SER A 24 57.33 -1.05 9.57
C SER A 24 56.03 -0.62 10.26
N ALA A 25 55.96 0.63 10.70
CA ALA A 25 54.72 1.22 11.18
C ALA A 25 53.71 1.26 10.02
N ILE A 26 52.75 0.33 10.02
CA ILE A 26 51.67 0.32 9.04
C ILE A 26 50.82 1.58 9.28
N SER A 27 50.60 2.37 8.23
CA SER A 27 49.82 3.59 8.36
C SER A 27 48.32 3.26 8.55
N PRO A 28 47.59 4.05 9.35
CA PRO A 28 46.14 3.85 9.53
C PRO A 28 45.33 3.89 8.24
N SER A 29 45.80 4.63 7.22
CA SER A 29 45.18 4.64 5.89
C SER A 29 45.36 3.32 5.15
N ALA A 30 46.53 2.68 5.24
CA ALA A 30 46.79 1.38 4.62
C ALA A 30 45.94 0.27 5.25
N VAL A 31 45.74 0.29 6.57
CA VAL A 31 44.83 -0.66 7.24
C VAL A 31 43.39 -0.45 6.77
N ARG A 32 42.96 0.81 6.60
CA ARG A 32 41.60 1.12 6.13
C ARG A 32 41.35 0.66 4.70
N GLU A 33 42.34 0.81 3.82
CA GLU A 33 42.28 0.32 2.43
C GLU A 33 42.20 -1.20 2.40
N PHE A 34 43.05 -1.88 3.17
CA PHE A 34 43.05 -3.33 3.30
C PHE A 34 41.72 -3.90 3.81
N LEU A 35 41.11 -3.28 4.82
CA LEU A 35 39.81 -3.69 5.36
C LEU A 35 38.65 -3.42 4.39
N ARG A 36 38.78 -2.41 3.53
CA ARG A 36 37.79 -2.13 2.47
C ARG A 36 37.85 -3.18 1.37
N ASP A 37 39.05 -3.59 1.00
CA ASP A 37 39.27 -4.60 -0.03
C ASP A 37 38.99 -6.03 0.48
N ASN A 38 38.98 -6.24 1.80
CA ASN A 38 38.73 -7.54 2.44
C ASN A 38 37.59 -7.46 3.47
N PRO A 39 36.32 -7.31 3.03
CA PRO A 39 35.18 -7.11 3.92
C PRO A 39 34.84 -8.34 4.79
N ALA A 40 35.24 -9.55 4.37
CA ALA A 40 35.03 -10.79 5.14
C ALA A 40 36.02 -10.93 6.32
N PHE A 41 37.17 -10.25 6.26
CA PHE A 41 38.28 -10.42 7.21
C PHE A 41 37.87 -10.20 8.68
N LEU A 42 37.05 -9.17 8.94
CA LEU A 42 36.53 -8.87 10.29
C LEU A 42 35.45 -9.86 10.74
N SER A 43 34.79 -10.53 9.80
CA SER A 43 33.77 -11.55 10.08
C SER A 43 34.41 -12.89 10.43
N GLU A 44 35.57 -13.17 9.83
CA GLU A 44 36.34 -14.40 10.02
C GLU A 44 37.25 -14.37 11.26
N ASN A 45 37.52 -13.19 11.83
CA ASN A 45 38.37 -13.01 13.02
C ASN A 45 37.64 -12.17 14.09
N PRO A 46 36.54 -12.69 14.68
CA PRO A 46 35.72 -11.96 15.65
C PRO A 46 36.46 -11.61 16.95
N GLU A 47 37.54 -12.32 17.30
CA GLU A 47 38.40 -12.02 18.44
C GLU A 47 39.13 -10.68 18.33
N LEU A 48 39.31 -10.15 17.12
CA LEU A 48 39.88 -8.81 16.91
C LEU A 48 38.91 -7.68 17.28
N LEU A 49 37.63 -8.02 17.51
CA LEU A 49 36.57 -7.10 17.94
C LEU A 49 36.37 -7.13 19.46
N ASP A 50 37.02 -8.05 20.18
CA ASP A 50 36.92 -8.11 21.63
C ASP A 50 37.72 -6.94 22.21
N PRO A 51 37.09 -6.01 22.97
CA PRO A 51 37.80 -4.89 23.54
C PRO A 51 38.80 -5.46 24.56
N ALA A 52 40.08 -5.48 24.19
CA ALA A 52 41.14 -5.70 25.14
C ALA A 52 40.93 -4.72 26.29
N THR A 53 40.58 -5.25 27.46
CA THR A 53 40.56 -4.54 28.74
C THR A 53 42.00 -4.12 29.04
N GLY A 54 42.41 -3.02 28.43
CA GLY A 54 43.73 -2.43 28.50
C GLY A 54 43.57 -0.93 28.64
N GLU A 55 44.17 -0.42 29.69
CA GLU A 55 43.94 0.89 30.30
C GLU A 55 44.07 2.08 29.34
N ASP A 56 43.22 3.06 29.61
CA ASP A 56 43.09 4.41 29.07
C ASP A 56 44.28 5.00 28.27
N GLY A 57 43.99 5.40 27.04
CA GLY A 57 44.75 6.39 26.27
C GLY A 57 43.81 7.40 25.61
N PRO A 58 44.04 8.72 25.72
CA PRO A 58 43.12 9.75 25.26
C PRO A 58 43.30 9.97 23.76
N ASP A 59 42.71 9.12 22.93
CA ASP A 59 42.25 9.50 21.58
C ASP A 59 41.46 8.36 20.90
N THR A 60 40.16 8.37 21.18
CA THR A 60 39.08 8.38 20.17
C THR A 60 39.30 7.59 18.87
N ASN A 61 38.76 6.36 18.76
CA ASN A 61 38.06 5.90 17.53
C ASN A 61 37.42 4.51 17.58
N VAL A 62 37.75 3.64 18.54
CA VAL A 62 37.30 2.23 18.51
C VAL A 62 35.83 2.06 18.94
N VAL A 63 35.26 3.07 19.61
CA VAL A 63 33.84 3.09 20.01
C VAL A 63 32.89 3.39 18.84
N ASP A 64 33.41 3.88 17.71
CA ASP A 64 32.58 4.40 16.61
C ASP A 64 32.01 3.28 15.71
N PHE A 65 32.71 2.14 15.56
CA PHE A 65 32.26 1.06 14.65
C PHE A 65 31.16 0.19 15.26
N ALA A 66 31.30 -0.21 16.53
CA ALA A 66 30.24 -0.94 17.26
C ALA A 66 28.99 -0.07 17.44
N ALA A 67 29.18 1.23 17.71
CA ALA A 67 28.08 2.20 17.78
C ALA A 67 27.43 2.42 16.40
N ALA A 68 28.20 2.52 15.32
CA ALA A 68 27.67 2.65 13.96
C ALA A 68 26.88 1.40 13.54
N GLN A 69 27.37 0.20 13.84
CA GLN A 69 26.69 -1.05 13.52
C GLN A 69 25.40 -1.22 14.33
N SER A 70 25.43 -0.89 15.63
CA SER A 70 24.23 -0.85 16.49
C SER A 70 23.19 0.16 15.98
N ASN A 71 23.62 1.33 15.52
CA ASN A 71 22.75 2.33 14.91
C ASN A 71 22.12 1.83 13.59
N VAL A 72 22.83 1.05 12.79
CA VAL A 72 22.28 0.43 11.57
C VAL A 72 21.26 -0.64 11.93
N PHE A 73 21.54 -1.51 12.91
CA PHE A 73 20.59 -2.52 13.38
C PHE A 73 19.34 -1.88 13.98
N ARG A 74 19.50 -0.82 14.78
CA ARG A 74 18.38 -0.07 15.34
C ARG A 74 17.51 0.55 14.25
N ARG A 75 18.11 1.19 13.24
CA ARG A 75 17.37 1.74 12.08
C ARG A 75 16.64 0.65 11.30
N ARG A 76 17.27 -0.49 11.05
CA ARG A 76 16.63 -1.64 10.37
C ARG A 76 15.48 -2.21 11.19
N TYR A 77 15.65 -2.33 12.51
CA TYR A 77 14.60 -2.80 13.41
C TYR A 77 13.41 -1.82 13.48
N GLU A 78 13.68 -0.52 13.57
CA GLU A 78 12.64 0.51 13.54
C GLU A 78 11.89 0.51 12.20
N SER A 79 12.59 0.37 11.08
CA SER A 79 11.97 0.23 9.75
C SER A 79 11.12 -1.04 9.64
N LEU A 80 11.63 -2.20 10.09
CA LEU A 80 10.87 -3.45 10.06
C LEU A 80 9.64 -3.40 10.97
N ARG A 81 9.78 -2.81 12.16
CA ARG A 81 8.68 -2.58 13.09
C ARG A 81 7.63 -1.65 12.48
N SER A 82 8.05 -0.56 11.83
CA SER A 82 7.16 0.37 11.14
C SER A 82 6.40 -0.34 10.01
N ASN A 83 7.09 -1.12 9.18
CA ASN A 83 6.47 -1.92 8.12
C ASN A 83 5.48 -2.95 8.69
N HIS A 84 5.84 -3.63 9.77
CA HIS A 84 4.94 -4.61 10.40
C HIS A 84 3.69 -3.95 10.99
N LEU A 85 3.84 -2.81 11.66
CA LEU A 85 2.70 -2.03 12.16
C LEU A 85 1.82 -1.52 11.01
N SER A 86 2.43 -1.06 9.91
CA SER A 86 1.72 -0.71 8.67
C SER A 86 0.92 -1.88 8.11
N LEU A 87 1.50 -3.09 8.05
CA LEU A 87 0.81 -4.29 7.59
C LEU A 87 -0.33 -4.71 8.52
N ILE A 88 -0.13 -4.63 9.84
CA ILE A 88 -1.21 -4.88 10.81
C ILE A 88 -2.34 -3.87 10.61
N GLN A 89 -2.00 -2.60 10.42
CA GLN A 89 -2.97 -1.53 10.21
C GLN A 89 -3.76 -1.75 8.91
N ALA A 90 -3.09 -2.02 7.80
CA ALA A 90 -3.72 -2.38 6.53
C ALA A 90 -4.58 -3.64 6.67
N GLY A 91 -4.12 -4.64 7.43
CA GLY A 91 -4.88 -5.85 7.73
C GLY A 91 -6.16 -5.57 8.52
N ARG A 92 -6.12 -4.65 9.50
CA ARG A 92 -7.29 -4.22 10.27
C ARG A 92 -8.28 -3.42 9.43
N GLU A 93 -7.79 -2.52 8.59
CA GLU A 93 -8.62 -1.74 7.65
C GLU A 93 -9.33 -2.68 6.66
N ASN A 94 -8.61 -3.65 6.10
CA ASN A 94 -9.20 -4.66 5.24
C ASN A 94 -10.25 -5.51 5.97
N GLN A 95 -9.98 -5.93 7.20
CA GLN A 95 -10.96 -6.68 8.00
C GLN A 95 -12.23 -5.84 8.25
N SER A 96 -12.08 -4.55 8.55
CA SER A 96 -13.22 -3.64 8.72
C SER A 96 -14.04 -3.51 7.44
N HIS A 97 -13.37 -3.39 6.29
CA HIS A 97 -14.04 -3.35 4.98
C HIS A 97 -14.84 -4.63 4.72
N LEU A 98 -14.28 -5.81 5.02
CA LEU A 98 -14.92 -7.13 4.90
C LEU A 98 -16.11 -7.30 5.85
N ASP A 99 -15.97 -6.90 7.12
CA ASP A 99 -17.06 -6.98 8.09
C ASP A 99 -18.23 -6.09 7.68
N GLY A 100 -17.93 -4.88 7.22
CA GLY A 100 -18.93 -4.00 6.63
C GLY A 100 -19.56 -4.64 5.39
N LEU A 101 -18.78 -5.25 4.49
CA LEU A 101 -19.30 -5.90 3.28
C LEU A 101 -20.30 -6.99 3.66
N ARG A 102 -19.91 -7.86 4.60
CA ARG A 102 -20.77 -8.92 5.13
C ARG A 102 -22.06 -8.36 5.71
N SER A 103 -21.98 -7.27 6.46
CA SER A 103 -23.17 -6.60 7.03
C SER A 103 -24.13 -6.15 5.94
N VAL A 104 -23.64 -5.44 4.91
CA VAL A 104 -24.46 -4.95 3.80
C VAL A 104 -25.11 -6.11 3.04
N LEU A 105 -24.35 -7.16 2.71
CA LEU A 105 -24.88 -8.34 2.03
C LEU A 105 -25.99 -9.02 2.84
N MET A 106 -25.79 -9.17 4.15
CA MET A 106 -26.81 -9.75 5.03
C MET A 106 -28.07 -8.91 5.13
N GLN A 107 -27.97 -7.58 5.06
CA GLN A 107 -29.13 -6.69 5.00
C GLN A 107 -29.91 -6.89 3.70
N LEU A 108 -29.24 -6.89 2.54
CA LEU A 108 -29.88 -7.12 1.24
C LEU A 108 -30.59 -8.47 1.14
N ILE A 109 -30.07 -9.50 1.80
CA ILE A 109 -30.70 -10.83 1.86
C ILE A 109 -32.00 -10.79 2.69
N ARG A 110 -32.07 -9.99 3.75
CA ARG A 110 -33.21 -9.94 4.69
C ARG A 110 -34.36 -9.07 4.20
N VAL A 111 -34.04 -8.04 3.42
CA VAL A 111 -35.05 -7.09 2.95
C VAL A 111 -35.99 -7.75 1.96
N SER A 112 -37.29 -7.47 2.12
CA SER A 112 -38.38 -7.99 1.28
C SER A 112 -39.16 -6.80 0.74
N SER A 113 -39.47 -6.79 -0.56
CA SER A 113 -39.95 -5.66 -1.38
C SER A 113 -38.87 -4.81 -2.06
N ILE A 114 -39.19 -4.38 -3.30
CA ILE A 114 -38.33 -3.52 -4.12
C ILE A 114 -38.01 -2.18 -3.42
N PRO A 115 -38.98 -1.42 -2.88
CA PRO A 115 -38.68 -0.13 -2.25
C PRO A 115 -37.68 -0.25 -1.10
N ALA A 116 -37.82 -1.29 -0.28
CA ALA A 116 -36.93 -1.50 0.84
C ALA A 116 -35.51 -1.87 0.37
N VAL A 117 -35.36 -2.67 -0.70
CA VAL A 117 -34.04 -2.97 -1.29
C VAL A 117 -33.40 -1.68 -1.81
N VAL A 118 -34.16 -0.86 -2.54
CA VAL A 118 -33.67 0.41 -3.09
C VAL A 118 -33.21 1.37 -1.98
N SER A 119 -34.05 1.62 -0.96
CA SER A 119 -33.68 2.48 0.19
C SER A 119 -32.40 1.97 0.86
N THR A 120 -32.33 0.65 1.09
CA THR A 120 -31.15 0.03 1.73
C THR A 120 -29.90 0.24 0.88
N VAL A 121 -29.97 0.04 -0.43
CA VAL A 121 -28.82 0.24 -1.34
C VAL A 121 -28.37 1.69 -1.33
N LEU A 122 -29.27 2.64 -1.55
CA LEU A 122 -28.93 4.05 -1.69
C LEU A 122 -28.35 4.63 -0.39
N GLU A 123 -28.98 4.36 0.75
CA GLU A 123 -28.52 4.86 2.05
C GLU A 123 -27.21 4.19 2.49
N THR A 124 -27.15 2.86 2.40
CA THR A 124 -26.00 2.10 2.91
C THR A 124 -24.76 2.35 2.06
N TYR A 125 -24.91 2.47 0.73
CA TYR A 125 -23.77 2.60 -0.16
C TYR A 125 -23.21 4.01 -0.13
N GLY A 126 -24.06 5.03 -0.04
CA GLY A 126 -23.63 6.41 0.14
C GLY A 126 -22.78 6.57 1.41
N GLN A 127 -23.26 6.02 2.53
CA GLN A 127 -22.49 6.03 3.79
C GLN A 127 -21.20 5.21 3.71
N LYS A 128 -21.27 4.00 3.13
CA LYS A 128 -20.12 3.09 3.10
C LYS A 128 -18.99 3.58 2.20
N PHE A 129 -19.32 4.12 1.03
CA PHE A 129 -18.34 4.64 0.10
C PHE A 129 -18.02 6.13 0.32
N GLN A 130 -18.69 6.77 1.29
CA GLN A 130 -18.55 8.20 1.58
C GLN A 130 -18.76 9.07 0.33
N VAL A 131 -19.71 8.68 -0.51
CA VAL A 131 -20.03 9.40 -1.75
C VAL A 131 -21.33 10.17 -1.58
N PRO A 132 -21.37 11.45 -1.95
CA PRO A 132 -22.54 12.30 -1.76
C PRO A 132 -23.72 11.91 -2.66
N PHE A 133 -23.43 11.38 -3.86
CA PHE A 133 -24.46 11.09 -4.85
C PHE A 133 -24.49 9.60 -5.18
N VAL A 134 -25.63 8.96 -4.92
CA VAL A 134 -25.92 7.59 -5.34
C VAL A 134 -27.25 7.57 -6.06
N VAL A 135 -27.28 7.07 -7.29
CA VAL A 135 -28.49 7.03 -8.12
C VAL A 135 -28.67 5.63 -8.69
N LEU A 136 -29.85 5.05 -8.47
CA LEU A 136 -30.29 3.84 -9.14
C LEU A 136 -31.19 4.21 -10.31
N GLY A 137 -30.81 3.80 -11.52
CA GLY A 137 -31.60 3.93 -12.74
C GLY A 137 -32.05 2.56 -13.24
N ILE A 138 -33.33 2.41 -13.62
CA ILE A 138 -33.86 1.17 -14.19
C ILE A 138 -34.63 1.51 -15.46
N GLU A 139 -34.35 0.81 -16.56
CA GLU A 139 -35.14 0.94 -17.78
C GLU A 139 -36.52 0.30 -17.62
N ALA A 140 -37.56 1.07 -17.92
CA ALA A 140 -38.94 0.56 -17.92
C ALA A 140 -39.72 1.14 -19.10
N ASN A 141 -40.52 0.30 -19.76
CA ASN A 141 -41.26 0.70 -20.95
C ASN A 141 -42.44 1.60 -20.58
N ARG A 142 -42.76 2.66 -21.34
CA ARG A 142 -43.79 3.67 -21.01
C ARG A 142 -45.17 3.10 -20.67
N ASN A 143 -45.49 1.90 -21.16
CA ASN A 143 -46.79 1.24 -20.94
C ASN A 143 -46.84 0.40 -19.65
N GLU A 144 -45.70 0.25 -18.95
CA GLU A 144 -45.63 -0.38 -17.64
C GLU A 144 -45.96 0.68 -16.58
N THR A 145 -47.25 0.91 -16.36
CA THR A 145 -47.76 1.98 -15.49
C THR A 145 -48.24 1.45 -14.13
N GLY A 146 -47.99 0.19 -13.78
CA GLY A 146 -48.40 -0.40 -12.49
C GLY A 146 -47.26 -0.45 -11.48
N GLU A 147 -47.48 0.01 -10.24
CA GLU A 147 -46.62 -0.18 -9.03
C GLU A 147 -45.12 0.22 -9.10
N PHE A 148 -44.57 0.62 -10.26
CA PHE A 148 -43.19 1.08 -10.45
C PHE A 148 -42.94 2.54 -9.99
N HIS A 149 -43.86 3.15 -9.23
CA HIS A 149 -43.63 4.46 -8.60
C HIS A 149 -42.97 4.26 -7.24
N VAL A 150 -41.67 4.03 -7.26
CA VAL A 150 -40.86 4.24 -6.06
C VAL A 150 -40.10 5.53 -6.32
N ASP A 151 -40.42 6.59 -5.57
CA ASP A 151 -39.74 7.90 -5.63
C ASP A 151 -38.21 7.80 -5.47
N GLN A 152 -37.73 6.66 -4.98
CA GLN A 152 -36.34 6.41 -4.63
C GLN A 152 -35.46 5.93 -5.80
N PHE A 153 -36.01 5.47 -6.94
CA PHE A 153 -35.18 5.13 -8.11
C PHE A 153 -35.67 5.78 -9.41
N ARG A 154 -34.72 6.06 -10.30
CA ARG A 154 -34.97 6.76 -11.56
C ARG A 154 -35.46 5.79 -12.62
N ARG A 155 -36.59 6.12 -13.24
CA ARG A 155 -37.06 5.45 -14.44
C ARG A 155 -36.32 5.97 -15.67
N LEU A 156 -35.65 5.08 -16.39
CA LEU A 156 -34.95 5.38 -17.62
C LEU A 156 -35.77 4.93 -18.83
N THR A 157 -35.64 5.66 -19.94
CA THR A 157 -36.21 5.20 -21.21
C THR A 157 -35.38 4.04 -21.75
N PRO A 158 -35.99 3.06 -22.45
CA PRO A 158 -35.25 1.97 -23.05
C PRO A 158 -34.08 2.45 -23.93
N GLY A 159 -32.90 1.85 -23.74
CA GLY A 159 -31.66 2.23 -24.43
C GLY A 159 -30.89 3.41 -23.80
N SER A 160 -31.31 3.90 -22.63
CA SER A 160 -30.56 4.93 -21.90
C SER A 160 -29.30 4.38 -21.26
N VAL A 161 -29.35 3.18 -20.68
CA VAL A 161 -28.18 2.51 -20.08
C VAL A 161 -27.14 2.27 -21.16
N GLU A 162 -27.58 1.83 -22.33
CA GLU A 162 -26.71 1.63 -23.49
C GLU A 162 -26.08 2.93 -23.99
N ARG A 163 -26.82 4.03 -24.00
CA ARG A 163 -26.28 5.35 -24.36
C ARG A 163 -25.27 5.87 -23.34
N LEU A 164 -25.47 5.58 -22.06
CA LEU A 164 -24.60 6.03 -20.98
C LEU A 164 -23.32 5.21 -20.87
N MET A 165 -23.41 3.89 -21.09
CA MET A 165 -22.31 2.98 -20.78
C MET A 165 -21.77 2.22 -22.00
N GLY A 166 -22.43 2.27 -23.16
CA GLY A 166 -22.11 1.39 -24.31
C GLY A 166 -22.10 -0.08 -23.89
N ASP A 167 -21.29 -0.91 -24.55
CA ASP A 167 -21.16 -2.33 -24.20
C ASP A 167 -20.41 -2.61 -22.88
N PHE A 168 -20.03 -1.57 -22.11
CA PHE A 168 -19.28 -1.75 -20.88
C PHE A 168 -20.19 -2.12 -19.69
N ASP A 169 -19.72 -3.07 -18.88
CA ASP A 169 -20.35 -3.43 -17.60
C ASP A 169 -20.14 -2.34 -16.54
N ARG A 170 -19.09 -1.55 -16.67
CA ARG A 170 -18.75 -0.45 -15.78
C ARG A 170 -18.05 0.68 -16.51
N VAL A 171 -18.27 1.90 -16.05
CA VAL A 171 -17.59 3.12 -16.52
C VAL A 171 -17.09 3.88 -15.30
N LEU A 172 -15.78 4.07 -15.21
CA LEU A 172 -15.13 4.86 -14.15
C LEU A 172 -14.54 6.11 -14.79
N SER A 173 -15.08 7.26 -14.41
CA SER A 173 -14.75 8.55 -15.01
C SER A 173 -14.06 9.45 -13.97
N PRO A 174 -12.74 9.68 -14.08
CA PRO A 174 -12.00 10.53 -13.14
C PRO A 174 -12.37 12.01 -13.30
N ILE A 175 -12.86 12.37 -14.49
CA ILE A 175 -13.52 13.63 -14.80
C ILE A 175 -14.86 13.26 -15.42
N ALA A 176 -15.96 13.65 -14.78
CA ALA A 176 -17.30 13.33 -15.25
C ALA A 176 -17.61 14.05 -16.57
N GLY A 177 -18.15 13.30 -17.54
CA GLY A 177 -18.53 13.81 -18.86
C GLY A 177 -20.04 13.77 -19.06
N GLN A 178 -20.47 13.19 -20.18
CA GLN A 178 -21.90 13.06 -20.50
C GLN A 178 -22.63 12.14 -19.52
N GLU A 179 -21.90 11.25 -18.84
CA GLU A 179 -22.46 10.29 -17.89
C GLU A 179 -23.07 10.98 -16.66
N ALA A 180 -22.63 12.20 -16.35
CA ALA A 180 -23.15 13.00 -15.24
C ALA A 180 -24.66 13.31 -15.37
N ILE A 181 -25.24 13.20 -16.58
CA ILE A 181 -26.66 13.43 -16.83
C ILE A 181 -27.58 12.54 -15.98
N ILE A 182 -27.11 11.38 -15.51
CA ILE A 182 -27.90 10.50 -14.65
C ILE A 182 -28.21 11.12 -13.27
N PHE A 183 -27.35 12.04 -12.80
CA PHE A 183 -27.50 12.72 -11.52
C PHE A 183 -28.46 13.93 -11.57
N VAL A 184 -28.93 14.31 -12.77
CA VAL A 184 -29.90 15.37 -13.05
C VAL A 184 -29.61 16.67 -12.31
N ASP A 185 -30.25 16.93 -11.18
CA ASP A 185 -30.12 18.19 -10.45
C ASP A 185 -28.69 18.43 -9.95
N ASN A 186 -27.93 17.36 -9.74
CA ASN A 186 -26.54 17.41 -9.29
C ASN A 186 -25.54 17.16 -10.43
N ALA A 187 -25.97 17.11 -11.69
CA ALA A 187 -25.09 16.80 -12.82
C ALA A 187 -23.91 17.76 -12.92
N ASP A 188 -24.11 19.05 -12.61
CA ASP A 188 -23.05 20.07 -12.63
C ASP A 188 -22.11 19.99 -11.41
N GLU A 189 -22.58 19.40 -10.30
CA GLU A 189 -21.79 19.24 -9.08
C GLU A 189 -20.88 18.01 -9.13
N VAL A 190 -21.26 16.98 -9.89
CA VAL A 190 -20.50 15.74 -10.02
C VAL A 190 -19.26 15.96 -10.89
N GLN A 191 -18.09 15.85 -10.27
CA GLN A 191 -16.79 16.02 -10.91
C GLN A 191 -16.12 14.68 -11.25
N SER A 192 -16.45 13.59 -10.55
CA SER A 192 -16.02 12.23 -10.88
C SER A 192 -17.15 11.26 -10.59
N CYS A 193 -17.31 10.23 -11.44
CA CYS A 193 -18.39 9.27 -11.31
C CYS A 193 -18.00 7.84 -11.68
N ALA A 194 -18.74 6.89 -11.13
CA ALA A 194 -18.65 5.47 -11.44
C ALA A 194 -20.04 4.92 -11.73
N LEU A 195 -20.22 4.28 -12.88
CA LEU A 195 -21.48 3.66 -13.29
C LEU A 195 -21.27 2.14 -13.38
N TYR A 196 -22.21 1.39 -12.82
CA TYR A 196 -22.21 -0.07 -12.87
C TYR A 196 -23.52 -0.57 -13.47
N ARG A 197 -23.41 -1.39 -14.51
CA ARG A 197 -24.54 -1.98 -15.19
C ARG A 197 -25.15 -3.06 -14.29
N LEU A 198 -26.46 -3.00 -14.15
CA LEU A 198 -27.26 -4.00 -13.45
C LEU A 198 -28.13 -4.75 -14.44
N SER A 199 -28.29 -6.05 -14.24
CA SER A 199 -29.29 -6.87 -14.93
C SER A 199 -30.34 -7.28 -13.91
N ILE A 200 -31.60 -6.84 -14.13
CA ILE A 200 -32.66 -6.98 -13.13
C ILE A 200 -33.76 -7.92 -13.63
N GLY A 201 -34.03 -8.95 -12.83
CA GLY A 201 -35.08 -9.95 -13.03
C GLY A 201 -34.81 -10.91 -14.18
N MET A 202 -35.73 -11.85 -14.40
CA MET A 202 -35.65 -12.90 -15.42
C MET A 202 -35.63 -12.33 -16.85
N GLN A 203 -36.26 -11.17 -17.04
CA GLN A 203 -36.29 -10.44 -18.31
C GLN A 203 -34.99 -9.66 -18.57
N ARG A 204 -34.00 -9.73 -17.65
CA ARG A 204 -32.73 -8.99 -17.72
C ARG A 204 -32.93 -7.52 -18.08
N ARG A 205 -33.82 -6.85 -17.35
CA ARG A 205 -34.06 -5.41 -17.53
C ARG A 205 -32.74 -4.66 -17.29
N PRO A 206 -32.28 -3.81 -18.22
CA PRO A 206 -31.09 -3.01 -18.01
C PRO A 206 -31.33 -2.01 -16.87
N GLY A 207 -30.39 -1.97 -15.93
CA GLY A 207 -30.31 -0.97 -14.90
C GLY A 207 -28.89 -0.44 -14.79
N VAL A 208 -28.74 0.63 -14.02
CA VAL A 208 -27.45 1.24 -13.72
C VAL A 208 -27.47 1.75 -12.29
N LEU A 209 -26.40 1.46 -11.56
CA LEU A 209 -26.11 2.08 -10.27
C LEU A 209 -24.95 3.04 -10.45
N ALA A 210 -25.20 4.32 -10.19
CA ALA A 210 -24.23 5.39 -10.40
C ALA A 210 -23.82 6.00 -9.05
N PHE A 211 -22.52 6.23 -8.91
CA PHE A 211 -21.89 6.90 -7.78
C PHE A 211 -21.22 8.16 -8.29
N GLY A 212 -21.47 9.28 -7.63
CA GLY A 212 -20.93 10.59 -7.99
C GLY A 212 -20.29 11.26 -6.79
N THR A 213 -19.22 12.00 -7.05
CA THR A 213 -18.55 12.86 -6.06
C THR A 213 -18.26 14.23 -6.66
N THR A 214 -18.10 15.23 -5.79
CA THR A 214 -17.65 16.59 -6.15
C THR A 214 -16.14 16.69 -6.30
N GLU A 215 -15.40 15.63 -5.95
CA GLU A 215 -13.94 15.57 -6.07
C GLU A 215 -13.50 14.87 -7.37
N THR A 216 -12.56 15.47 -8.09
CA THR A 216 -11.98 14.88 -9.31
C THR A 216 -11.02 13.73 -8.97
N GLY A 217 -10.98 12.69 -9.82
CA GLY A 217 -9.99 11.61 -9.73
C GLY A 217 -10.30 10.50 -8.72
N ILE A 218 -11.40 10.62 -7.96
CA ILE A 218 -11.85 9.58 -7.00
C ILE A 218 -12.30 8.29 -7.70
N PHE A 219 -12.83 8.37 -8.91
CA PHE A 219 -13.18 7.20 -9.70
C PHE A 219 -12.30 7.13 -10.94
N SER A 220 -11.17 6.43 -10.83
CA SER A 220 -10.26 6.20 -11.94
C SER A 220 -10.27 4.73 -12.37
N PRO A 221 -10.11 4.40 -13.67
CA PRO A 221 -9.94 3.04 -14.14
C PRO A 221 -8.78 2.28 -13.47
N ASP A 222 -7.77 2.99 -12.96
CA ASP A 222 -6.61 2.41 -12.26
C ASP A 222 -6.90 2.06 -10.79
N GLN A 223 -8.03 2.49 -10.25
CA GLN A 223 -8.41 2.26 -8.87
C GLN A 223 -9.13 0.91 -8.72
N ALA A 224 -8.81 0.19 -7.64
CA ALA A 224 -9.53 -1.03 -7.30
C ALA A 224 -11.00 -0.73 -6.97
N ASP A 225 -11.91 -1.32 -7.74
CA ASP A 225 -13.36 -1.15 -7.63
C ASP A 225 -14.08 -2.44 -7.22
N ASP A 226 -13.34 -3.50 -6.89
CA ASP A 226 -13.87 -4.84 -6.64
C ASP A 226 -15.01 -4.86 -5.61
N LEU A 227 -14.86 -4.13 -4.50
CA LEU A 227 -15.87 -4.05 -3.46
C LEU A 227 -17.15 -3.37 -3.94
N ILE A 228 -17.03 -2.32 -4.77
CA ILE A 228 -18.17 -1.61 -5.35
C ILE A 228 -18.87 -2.55 -6.33
N SER A 229 -18.11 -3.19 -7.22
CA SER A 229 -18.63 -4.14 -8.20
C SER A 229 -19.38 -5.30 -7.54
N ILE A 230 -18.83 -5.90 -6.48
CA ILE A 230 -19.49 -6.98 -5.73
C ILE A 230 -20.80 -6.50 -5.11
N LEU A 231 -20.79 -5.33 -4.48
CA LEU A 231 -21.99 -4.76 -3.88
C LEU A 231 -23.04 -4.44 -4.95
N CYS A 232 -22.67 -3.83 -6.07
CA CYS A 232 -23.57 -3.58 -7.20
C CYS A 232 -24.20 -4.89 -7.71
N GLY A 233 -23.41 -5.95 -7.89
CA GLY A 233 -23.90 -7.27 -8.27
C GLY A 233 -24.90 -7.84 -7.27
N ALA A 234 -24.62 -7.72 -5.97
CA ALA A 234 -25.53 -8.15 -4.90
C ALA A 234 -26.84 -7.33 -4.87
N ALA A 235 -26.77 -6.02 -5.10
CA ALA A 235 -27.94 -5.16 -5.25
C ALA A 235 -28.79 -5.58 -6.47
N GLY A 236 -28.16 -5.82 -7.61
CA GLY A 236 -28.84 -6.33 -8.82
C GLY A 236 -29.53 -7.68 -8.58
N ALA A 237 -28.89 -8.60 -7.87
CA ALA A 237 -29.47 -9.89 -7.50
C ALA A 237 -30.64 -9.75 -6.52
N ALA A 238 -30.53 -8.87 -5.51
CA ALA A 238 -31.60 -8.60 -4.56
C ALA A 238 -32.81 -7.97 -5.24
N LEU A 239 -32.60 -7.00 -6.14
CA LEU A 239 -33.66 -6.42 -6.96
C LEU A 239 -34.30 -7.49 -7.85
N SER A 240 -33.49 -8.29 -8.55
CA SER A 240 -33.99 -9.37 -9.41
C SER A 240 -34.91 -10.33 -8.66
N ARG A 241 -34.51 -10.74 -7.45
CA ARG A 241 -35.33 -11.62 -6.59
C ARG A 241 -36.73 -11.04 -6.32
N GLU A 242 -36.81 -9.75 -6.05
CA GLU A 242 -38.10 -9.12 -5.73
C GLU A 242 -38.91 -8.80 -7.00
N PHE A 243 -38.26 -8.45 -8.11
CA PHE A 243 -38.94 -8.29 -9.40
C PHE A 243 -39.50 -9.59 -9.97
N ASP A 244 -38.83 -10.73 -9.73
CA ASP A 244 -39.30 -12.05 -10.19
C ASP A 244 -40.46 -12.61 -9.35
N ARG A 245 -40.76 -12.00 -8.19
CA ARG A 245 -41.91 -12.36 -7.35
C ARG A 245 -43.21 -11.67 -7.76
N LEU A 246 -43.13 -10.62 -8.58
CA LEU A 246 -44.27 -9.89 -9.16
C LEU A 246 -44.80 -10.61 -10.40
#